data_AF-A0A5D0P439-F1
#
_entry.id   AF-A0A5D0P439-F1
#
_cell.length_a   1.000
_cell.length_b   1.000
_cell.length_c   1.000
_cell.angle_alpha   90.00
_cell.angle_beta   90.00
_cell.angle_gamma   90.00
#
_symmetry.space_group_name_H-M   'P 1'
#
loop_
_entity.id
_entity.type
_entity.pdbx_description
1 polymer ?
#
loop_
_entity_poly.entity_id
_entity_poly.type
_entity_poly.pdbx_seq_one_letter_code
_entity_poly.pdbx_strand_id
1 'polypeptide(L)' 'MRKARAVLVSAVLALGVSLTIGATPAHAERLAGVFRDYSECQRIGNHGITQGWWDSFHCEWEGRYRYYFLYA' A
#
# COMPACT_ATOMS: atom_id res chain seq x y z
N MET A 1 -12.77 39.78 -28.85
CA MET A 1 -13.09 38.36 -28.54
C MET A 1 -11.98 37.64 -27.73
N ARG A 2 -11.34 38.27 -26.72
CA ARG A 2 -10.28 37.63 -25.91
C ARG A 2 -10.77 37.03 -24.58
N LYS A 3 -11.95 37.40 -24.11
CA LYS A 3 -12.48 36.96 -22.81
C LYS A 3 -13.09 35.55 -22.81
N ALA A 4 -13.50 35.04 -23.98
CA ALA A 4 -14.13 33.72 -24.10
C ALA A 4 -13.14 32.55 -23.99
N ARG A 5 -11.86 32.75 -24.32
CA ARG A 5 -10.83 31.68 -24.24
C ARG A 5 -10.37 31.40 -22.81
N ALA A 6 -10.38 32.41 -21.94
CA ALA A 6 -9.96 32.26 -20.55
C ALA A 6 -10.94 31.42 -19.72
N VAL A 7 -12.23 31.43 -20.07
CA VAL A 7 -13.27 30.68 -19.34
C VAL A 7 -13.19 29.17 -19.59
N LEU A 8 -12.74 28.76 -20.78
CA LEU A 8 -12.66 27.35 -21.16
C LEU A 8 -11.51 26.59 -20.46
N VAL A 9 -10.42 27.27 -20.10
CA VAL A 9 -9.27 26.65 -19.42
C VAL A 9 -9.64 26.26 -17.98
N SER A 10 -10.46 27.06 -17.29
CA SER A 10 -10.87 26.81 -15.91
C SER A 10 -11.81 25.62 -15.76
N ALA A 11 -12.61 25.31 -16.80
CA ALA A 11 -13.54 24.19 -16.74
C ALA A 11 -12.84 22.82 -16.83
N VAL A 12 -11.73 22.72 -17.56
CA VAL A 12 -10.98 21.46 -17.72
C VAL A 12 -10.17 21.11 -16.46
N LEU A 13 -9.59 22.12 -15.80
CA LEU A 13 -8.85 21.91 -14.54
C LEU A 13 -9.77 21.45 -13.40
N ALA A 14 -10.99 21.96 -13.32
CA ALA A 14 -11.95 21.54 -12.30
C ALA A 14 -12.43 20.09 -12.49
N LEU A 15 -12.55 19.61 -13.73
CA LEU A 15 -12.96 18.24 -14.04
C LEU A 15 -11.82 17.21 -13.90
N GLY A 16 -10.56 17.63 -14.05
CA GLY A 16 -9.40 16.75 -13.86
C GLY A 16 -9.13 16.36 -12.39
N VAL A 17 -9.48 17.23 -11.44
CA VAL A 17 -9.25 17.02 -10.00
C VAL A 17 -10.21 15.98 -9.40
N SER A 18 -11.38 15.75 -10.01
CA SER A 18 -12.38 14.82 -9.47
C SER A 18 -12.00 13.33 -9.61
N LEU A 19 -11.04 13.00 -10.48
CA LEU A 19 -10.66 11.62 -10.78
C LEU A 19 -9.68 11.00 -9.76
N THR A 20 -9.10 11.80 -8.87
CA THR A 20 -8.12 11.32 -7.88
C THR A 20 -8.73 11.02 -6.51
N ILE A 21 -10.01 11.35 -6.28
CA ILE A 21 -10.65 11.27 -4.95
C ILE A 21 -11.15 9.84 -4.63
N GLY A 22 -11.09 8.91 -5.58
CA GLY A 22 -11.54 7.52 -5.40
C GLY A 22 -10.43 6.48 -5.30
N ALA A 23 -9.16 6.87 -5.42
CA ALA A 23 -8.06 5.92 -5.29
C ALA A 23 -7.83 5.65 -3.79
N THR A 24 -8.52 4.66 -3.24
CA THR A 24 -8.03 3.99 -2.03
C THR A 24 -6.58 3.62 -2.28
N PRO A 25 -5.63 3.99 -1.40
CA PRO A 25 -4.25 3.57 -1.60
C PRO A 25 -4.26 2.07 -1.84
N ALA A 26 -3.71 1.63 -2.97
CA ALA A 26 -3.38 0.23 -3.13
C ALA A 26 -2.37 -0.04 -2.02
N HIS A 27 -2.83 -0.65 -0.92
CA HIS A 27 -2.00 -1.05 0.20
C HIS A 27 -1.04 -2.11 -0.35
N ALA A 28 0.05 -1.65 -0.96
CA ALA A 28 1.14 -2.50 -1.38
C ALA A 28 1.74 -3.05 -0.09
N GLU A 29 1.54 -4.34 0.16
CA GLU A 29 2.07 -5.01 1.33
C GLU A 29 3.57 -4.73 1.43
N ARG A 30 3.99 -4.24 2.59
CA ARG A 30 5.39 -3.87 2.86
C ARG A 30 6.09 -5.08 3.45
N LEU A 31 7.36 -5.27 3.06
CA LEU A 31 8.24 -6.20 3.77
C LEU A 31 8.52 -5.65 5.18
N ALA A 32 7.98 -6.33 6.19
CA ALA A 32 8.10 -5.95 7.59
C ALA A 32 9.12 -6.80 8.37
N GLY A 33 9.56 -7.93 7.82
CA GLY A 33 10.64 -8.73 8.42
C GLY A 33 11.07 -9.93 7.58
N VAL A 34 12.19 -10.55 7.97
CA VAL A 34 12.73 -11.76 7.34
C VAL A 34 13.17 -12.72 8.45
N PHE A 35 12.68 -13.95 8.42
CA PHE A 35 12.79 -14.93 9.50
C PHE A 35 13.22 -16.28 8.97
N ARG A 36 14.05 -17.01 9.71
CA ARG A 36 14.48 -18.35 9.28
C ARG A 36 13.37 -19.39 9.43
N ASP A 37 12.61 -19.27 10.51
CA ASP A 37 11.61 -20.25 10.92
C ASP A 37 10.20 -19.68 10.69
N TYR A 38 9.31 -20.49 10.12
CA TYR A 38 7.93 -20.09 9.86
C TYR A 38 7.19 -19.67 11.14
N SER A 39 7.46 -20.37 12.25
CA SER A 39 6.88 -20.09 13.55
C SER A 39 7.25 -18.70 14.06
N GLU A 40 8.47 -18.23 13.80
CA GLU A 40 8.91 -16.90 14.20
C GLU A 40 8.26 -15.82 13.35
N CYS A 41 8.16 -16.04 12.03
CA CYS A 41 7.42 -15.16 11.14
C CYS A 41 5.96 -15.00 11.61
N GLN A 42 5.28 -16.12 11.91
CA GLN A 42 3.92 -16.10 12.42
C GLN A 42 3.80 -15.40 13.78
N ARG A 43 4.76 -15.63 14.69
CA ARG A 43 4.77 -15.01 16.02
C ARG A 43 4.88 -13.48 15.92
N ILE A 44 5.82 -12.97 15.12
CA ILE A 44 5.99 -11.53 14.92
C ILE A 44 4.80 -10.94 14.17
N GLY A 45 4.28 -11.63 13.16
CA GLY A 45 3.09 -11.23 12.42
C GLY A 45 1.88 -11.00 13.32
N ASN A 46 1.55 -11.97 14.16
CA ASN A 46 0.45 -11.86 15.12
C ASN A 46 0.73 -10.79 16.18
N HIS A 47 1.98 -10.63 16.59
CA HIS A 47 2.35 -9.56 17.52
C HIS A 47 2.08 -8.19 16.91
N GLY A 48 2.43 -7.96 15.64
CA GLY A 48 2.17 -6.69 14.95
C GLY A 48 0.68 -6.39 14.78
N ILE A 49 -0.17 -7.40 14.53
CA ILE A 49 -1.64 -7.23 14.57
C ILE A 49 -2.07 -6.74 15.95
N THR A 50 -1.56 -7.38 17.00
CA THR A 50 -1.90 -7.03 18.40
C THR A 50 -1.44 -5.62 18.77
N GLN A 51 -0.31 -5.16 18.21
CA GLN A 51 0.23 -3.81 18.43
C GLN A 51 -0.35 -2.75 17.48
N GLY A 52 -1.19 -3.14 16.51
CA GLY A 52 -1.74 -2.23 15.50
C GLY A 52 -0.69 -1.70 14.52
N TRP A 53 0.38 -2.45 14.25
CA TRP A 53 1.40 -2.08 13.26
C TRP A 53 0.94 -2.34 11.83
N TRP A 54 0.07 -3.32 11.64
CA TRP A 54 -0.55 -3.71 10.37
C TRP A 54 -1.90 -4.38 10.64
N ASP A 55 -2.78 -4.38 9.63
CA ASP A 55 -4.13 -4.97 9.71
C ASP A 55 -4.15 -6.46 9.30
N SER A 56 -3.20 -6.85 8.46
CA SER A 56 -3.00 -8.23 8.00
C SER A 56 -1.52 -8.49 7.82
N PHE A 57 -1.13 -9.76 7.83
CA PHE A 57 0.21 -10.16 7.43
C PHE A 57 0.17 -11.53 6.78
N HIS A 58 1.20 -11.84 6.00
CA HIS A 58 1.44 -13.19 5.54
C HIS A 58 2.95 -13.50 5.53
N CYS A 59 3.27 -14.79 5.59
CA CYS A 59 4.64 -15.31 5.61
C CYS A 59 4.90 -16.07 4.31
N GLU A 60 5.72 -15.50 3.43
CA GLU A 60 6.08 -16.08 2.16
C GLU A 60 7.44 -16.79 2.25
N TRP A 61 7.52 -18.05 1.82
CA TRP A 61 8.80 -18.77 1.75
C TRP A 61 9.57 -18.40 0.48
N GLU A 62 10.72 -17.75 0.63
CA GLU A 62 11.61 -17.46 -0.48
C GLU A 62 12.75 -18.50 -0.53
N GLY A 63 12.56 -19.50 -1.39
CA GLY A 63 13.47 -20.64 -1.55
C GLY A 63 14.88 -20.25 -1.99
N ARG A 64 15.05 -19.12 -2.68
CA ARG A 64 16.38 -18.62 -3.09
C ARG A 64 17.24 -18.24 -1.89
N TYR A 65 16.62 -17.69 -0.84
CA TYR A 65 17.33 -17.25 0.36
C TYR A 65 17.18 -18.21 1.53
N ARG A 66 16.21 -19.13 1.47
CA ARG A 66 15.84 -20.04 2.56
C ARG A 66 15.37 -19.30 3.81
N TYR A 67 14.56 -18.26 3.61
CA TYR A 67 13.92 -17.49 4.67
C TYR A 67 12.44 -17.29 4.36
N TYR A 68 11.68 -17.04 5.42
CA TYR A 68 10.32 -16.54 5.37
C TYR A 68 10.31 -15.02 5.41
N PHE A 69 9.64 -14.40 4.44
CA PHE A 69 9.47 -12.97 4.31
C PHE A 69 8.10 -12.63 4.88
N LEU A 70 8.07 -11.69 5.82
CA LEU A 70 6.83 -11.21 6.44
C LEU A 70 6.39 -9.97 5.68
N TYR A 71 5.26 -10.07 5.00
CA TYR A 71 4.59 -8.97 4.32
C TYR A 71 3.37 -8.53 5.13
N ALA A 72 3.21 -7.22 5.30
CA ALA A 72 2.17 -6.61 6.13
C ALA A 72 1.77 -5.21 5.62
#